data_AF-A0A2U3LFN1-F1
#
_entry.id   AF-A0A2U3LFN1-F1
#
_cell.length_a   1.000
_cell.length_b   1.000
_cell.length_c   1.000
_cell.angle_alpha   90.00
_cell.angle_beta   90.00
_cell.angle_gamma   90.00
#
_symmetry.space_group_name_H-M   'P 1'
#
loop_
_entity.id
_entity.type
_entity.pdbx_description
1 polymer ?
#
loop_
_entity_poly.entity_id
_entity_poly.type
_entity_poly.pdbx_seq_one_letter_code
_entity_poly.pdbx_strand_id
1 'polypeptide(L)'
;MNSAFWRYILILSVLFIFWGQFFVTDGLLNQVSFNFALFYPLGFLVGYRPRLENLRSAYLAALLFNCLSYLAAVVSGIPIESWIVVGLDFLSLLVFLKVGMIIGQRAQSKN
;
A
#
# COMPACT_ATOMS: atom_id res chain seq x y z
N MET A 1 8.21 -15.15 -12.29
CA MET A 1 7.48 -14.29 -11.34
C MET A 1 6.56 -13.35 -12.13
N ASN A 2 5.33 -13.10 -11.69
CA ASN A 2 4.32 -12.36 -12.47
C ASN A 2 4.75 -10.90 -12.69
N SER A 3 4.75 -10.39 -13.93
CA SER A 3 5.09 -8.97 -14.25
C SER A 3 4.25 -7.97 -13.45
N ALA A 4 2.99 -8.31 -13.17
CA ALA A 4 2.10 -7.49 -12.35
C ALA A 4 2.62 -7.26 -10.92
N PHE A 5 3.22 -8.28 -10.30
CA PHE A 5 3.77 -8.18 -8.95
C PHE A 5 4.86 -7.10 -8.86
N TRP A 6 5.83 -7.15 -9.77
CA TRP A 6 6.92 -6.18 -9.80
C TRP A 6 6.45 -4.76 -10.11
N ARG A 7 5.44 -4.61 -10.98
CA ARG A 7 4.82 -3.32 -11.22
C ARG A 7 4.16 -2.76 -9.96
N TYR A 8 3.50 -3.59 -9.16
CA TYR A 8 2.88 -3.15 -7.91
C TYR A 8 3.91 -2.75 -6.86
N ILE A 9 5.01 -3.50 -6.75
CA ILE A 9 6.15 -3.10 -5.90
C ILE A 9 6.68 -1.73 -6.35
N LEU A 10 6.90 -1.54 -7.66
CA LEU A 10 7.39 -0.26 -8.18
C LEU A 10 6.43 0.90 -7.86
N ILE A 11 5.12 0.71 -8.05
CA ILE A 11 4.10 1.71 -7.71
C ILE A 11 4.16 2.05 -6.21
N LEU A 12 4.21 1.04 -5.34
CA LEU A 12 4.29 1.25 -3.89
C LEU A 12 5.56 2.00 -3.49
N SER A 13 6.71 1.64 -4.06
CA SER A 13 7.97 2.34 -3.80
C SER A 13 7.91 3.81 -4.22
N VAL A 14 7.34 4.11 -5.39
CA VAL A 14 7.18 5.49 -5.86
C VAL A 14 6.22 6.26 -4.95
N LEU A 15 5.09 5.67 -4.59
CA LEU A 15 4.12 6.28 -3.66
C LEU A 15 4.74 6.52 -2.30
N PHE A 16 5.55 5.58 -1.78
CA PHE A 16 6.21 5.71 -0.49
C PHE A 16 7.20 6.86 -0.48
N ILE A 17 8.05 6.97 -1.50
CA ILE A 17 9.03 8.05 -1.63
C ILE A 17 8.31 9.39 -1.76
N PHE A 18 7.28 9.44 -2.60
CA PHE A 18 6.51 10.67 -2.84
C PHE A 18 5.80 11.13 -1.56
N TRP A 19 5.01 10.26 -0.93
CA TRP A 19 4.22 10.60 0.24
C TRP A 19 5.04 10.71 1.53
N GLY A 20 6.16 9.99 1.65
CA GLY A 20 7.00 9.99 2.85
C GLY A 20 7.53 11.36 3.25
N GLN A 21 7.60 12.31 2.31
CA GLN A 21 7.99 13.70 2.60
C GLN A 21 6.83 14.58 3.11
N PHE A 22 5.58 14.16 2.94
CA PHE A 22 4.40 14.93 3.35
C PHE A 22 3.85 14.49 4.71
N PHE A 23 4.04 13.22 5.07
CA PHE A 23 3.52 12.64 6.31
C PHE A 23 4.65 12.50 7.36
N VAL A 24 5.21 13.63 7.78
CA VAL A 24 6.42 13.67 8.65
C VAL A 24 6.10 13.72 10.16
N THR A 25 4.85 13.95 10.52
CA THR A 25 4.44 14.20 11.91
C THR A 25 3.97 12.93 12.60
N ASP A 26 4.35 12.73 13.85
CA ASP A 26 3.88 11.60 14.64
C ASP A 26 2.38 11.71 14.93
N GLY A 27 1.67 10.59 14.80
CA GLY A 27 0.25 10.52 15.14
C GLY A 27 -0.53 9.47 14.35
N LEU A 28 -1.52 8.87 15.01
CA LEU A 28 -2.36 7.81 14.43
C LEU A 28 -3.09 8.28 13.16
N LEU A 29 -3.59 9.51 13.13
CA LEU A 29 -4.26 10.05 11.95
C LEU A 29 -3.29 10.20 10.77
N ASN A 30 -2.10 10.72 11.03
CA ASN A 30 -1.06 10.88 10.00
C ASN A 30 -0.65 9.51 9.43
N GLN A 31 -0.51 8.49 10.29
CA GLN A 31 -0.25 7.12 9.87
C GLN A 31 -1.37 6.54 9.00
N VAL A 32 -2.63 6.68 9.45
CA VAL A 32 -3.79 6.19 8.70
C VAL A 32 -3.89 6.89 7.35
N SER A 33 -3.66 8.19 7.30
CA SER A 33 -3.65 8.97 6.06
C SER A 33 -2.51 8.58 5.13
N PHE A 34 -1.31 8.32 5.65
CA PHE A 34 -0.18 7.82 4.88
C PHE A 34 -0.49 6.46 4.26
N ASN A 35 -1.00 5.52 5.07
CA ASN A 35 -1.41 4.19 4.60
C ASN A 35 -2.50 4.28 3.53
N PHE A 36 -3.45 5.20 3.70
CA PHE A 36 -4.46 5.47 2.67
C PHE A 36 -3.79 5.93 1.39
N ALA A 37 -2.94 6.96 1.45
CA ALA A 37 -2.24 7.51 0.29
C ALA A 37 -1.35 6.49 -0.43
N LEU A 38 -0.87 5.47 0.28
CA LEU A 38 -0.06 4.39 -0.27
C LEU A 38 -0.90 3.26 -0.90
N PHE A 39 -1.81 2.68 -0.13
CA PHE A 39 -2.52 1.44 -0.53
C PHE A 39 -3.75 1.70 -1.37
N TYR A 40 -4.46 2.82 -1.16
CA TYR A 40 -5.67 3.14 -1.92
C TYR A 40 -5.39 3.31 -3.42
N PRO A 41 -4.38 4.10 -3.86
CA PRO A 41 -4.11 4.29 -5.29
C PRO A 41 -3.69 2.98 -5.98
N LEU A 42 -2.89 2.14 -5.31
CA LEU A 42 -2.56 0.82 -5.83
C LEU A 42 -3.83 0.00 -6.02
N GLY A 43 -4.70 -0.06 -5.00
CA GLY A 43 -5.96 -0.80 -5.05
C GLY A 43 -6.83 -0.30 -6.20
N PHE A 44 -6.97 1.01 -6.35
CA PHE A 44 -7.71 1.65 -7.44
C PHE A 44 -7.17 1.21 -8.81
N LEU A 45 -5.85 1.29 -9.03
CA LEU A 45 -5.24 0.89 -10.29
C LEU A 45 -5.43 -0.59 -10.60
N VAL A 46 -5.38 -1.45 -9.58
CA VAL A 46 -5.65 -2.89 -9.73
C VAL A 46 -7.10 -3.12 -10.15
N GLY A 47 -8.05 -2.45 -9.48
CA GLY A 47 -9.48 -2.59 -9.76
C GLY A 47 -9.92 -1.98 -11.09
N TYR A 48 -9.25 -0.92 -11.54
CA TYR A 48 -9.59 -0.20 -12.76
C TYR A 48 -9.17 -0.94 -14.05
N ARG A 49 -8.36 -2.00 -13.95
CA ARG A 49 -7.88 -2.72 -15.14
C ARG A 49 -9.01 -3.55 -15.79
N PRO A 50 -9.14 -3.53 -17.14
CA PRO A 50 -10.18 -4.27 -17.86
C PRO A 50 -10.03 -5.79 -17.80
N ARG A 51 -8.79 -6.29 -17.74
CA ARG A 51 -8.51 -7.72 -17.54
C ARG A 51 -8.28 -7.96 -16.06
N LEU A 52 -8.95 -8.97 -15.52
CA LEU A 52 -8.73 -9.47 -14.17
C LEU A 52 -7.27 -9.93 -14.02
N GLU A 53 -6.40 -9.00 -13.66
CA GLU A 53 -5.09 -9.35 -13.15
C GLU A 53 -5.23 -10.00 -11.78
N ASN A 54 -4.31 -10.90 -11.47
CA ASN A 54 -4.35 -11.68 -10.25
C ASN A 54 -4.31 -10.74 -9.03
N LEU A 55 -5.46 -10.55 -8.38
CA LEU A 55 -5.61 -9.71 -7.18
C LEU A 55 -4.66 -10.16 -6.06
N ARG A 56 -4.34 -11.45 -6.01
CA ARG A 56 -3.38 -12.01 -5.05
C ARG A 56 -1.99 -11.39 -5.22
N SER A 57 -1.59 -11.06 -6.45
CA SER A 57 -0.30 -10.40 -6.69
C SER A 57 -0.25 -8.99 -6.09
N ALA A 58 -1.36 -8.26 -6.05
CA ALA A 58 -1.41 -6.94 -5.41
C ALA A 58 -1.29 -7.04 -3.88
N TYR A 59 -2.03 -7.97 -3.26
CA TYR A 59 -1.90 -8.22 -1.82
C TYR A 59 -0.51 -8.72 -1.43
N LEU A 60 0.06 -9.65 -2.19
CA LEU A 60 1.43 -10.14 -1.94
C LEU A 60 2.47 -9.03 -2.13
N ALA A 61 2.32 -8.18 -3.15
CA ALA A 61 3.22 -7.05 -3.35
C ALA A 61 3.13 -6.05 -2.20
N ALA A 62 1.93 -5.66 -1.81
CA ALA A 62 1.71 -4.75 -0.68
C ALA A 62 2.24 -5.34 0.63
N LEU A 63 2.00 -6.63 0.88
CA LEU A 63 2.46 -7.31 2.09
C LEU A 63 3.98 -7.35 2.13
N LEU A 64 4.62 -7.77 1.04
CA LEU A 64 6.07 -7.84 0.97
C LEU A 64 6.69 -6.45 1.09
N PHE A 65 6.13 -5.44 0.42
CA PHE A 65 6.57 -4.06 0.54
C PHE A 65 6.55 -3.58 2.00
N ASN A 66 5.45 -3.82 2.71
CA ASN A 66 5.31 -3.41 4.11
C ASN A 66 6.26 -4.18 5.03
N CYS A 67 6.46 -5.48 4.81
CA CYS A 67 7.45 -6.25 5.57
C CYS A 67 8.88 -5.73 5.32
N LEU A 68 9.20 -5.40 4.06
CA LEU A 68 10.52 -4.89 3.69
C LEU A 68 10.78 -3.49 4.24
N SER A 69 9.78 -2.62 4.32
CA SER A 69 9.94 -1.29 4.93
C SER A 69 10.27 -1.40 6.42
N TYR A 70 9.57 -2.27 7.16
CA TYR A 70 9.87 -2.53 8.56
C TYR A 70 11.24 -3.20 8.75
N LEU A 71 11.58 -4.18 7.90
CA LEU A 71 12.90 -4.80 7.94
C LEU A 71 14.01 -3.76 7.69
N ALA A 72 13.82 -2.87 6.72
CA ALA A 72 14.77 -1.79 6.43
C ALA A 72 14.92 -0.84 7.63
N ALA A 73 13.82 -0.48 8.30
CA ALA A 73 13.85 0.35 9.50
C ALA A 73 14.66 -0.33 10.62
N VAL A 74 14.41 -1.61 10.89
CA VAL A 74 15.14 -2.39 11.91
C VAL A 74 16.63 -2.47 11.59
N VAL A 75 16.98 -2.82 10.35
CA VAL A 75 18.39 -2.93 9.92
C VAL A 75 19.11 -1.58 9.95
N SER A 76 18.38 -0.48 9.71
CA SER A 76 18.93 0.88 9.74
C SER A 76 18.94 1.50 11.14
N GLY A 77 18.48 0.77 12.17
CA GLY A 77 18.40 1.29 13.54
C GLY A 77 17.35 2.40 13.74
N ILE A 78 16.38 2.53 12.82
CA ILE A 78 15.26 3.48 12.96
C ILE A 78 14.29 2.90 14.01
N PRO A 79 14.00 3.62 15.10
CA PRO A 79 13.16 3.09 16.17
C PRO A 79 11.72 2.88 15.68
N ILE A 80 11.17 1.70 15.96
CA ILE A 80 9.73 1.44 15.79
C ILE A 80 9.05 1.88 17.09
N GLU A 81 8.37 3.03 17.05
CA GLU A 81 7.79 3.64 18.26
C GLU A 81 6.70 2.78 18.90
N SER A 82 5.92 2.04 18.10
CA SER A 82 4.80 1.26 18.61
C SER A 82 4.44 0.08 17.71
N TRP A 83 4.34 -1.12 18.30
CA TRP A 83 3.83 -2.31 17.62
C TRP A 83 2.34 -2.21 17.25
N ILE A 84 1.59 -1.32 17.90
CA ILE A 84 0.19 -1.04 17.54
C ILE A 84 0.15 -0.36 16.17
N VAL A 85 1.08 0.55 15.89
CA VAL A 85 1.22 1.22 14.59
C VAL A 85 1.56 0.21 13.50
N VAL A 86 2.47 -0.72 13.77
CA VAL A 86 2.77 -1.86 12.87
C VAL A 86 1.49 -2.63 12.54
N GLY A 87 0.73 -3.06 13.54
CA GLY A 87 -0.53 -3.77 13.35
C GLY A 87 -1.55 -2.96 12.53
N LEU A 88 -1.62 -1.65 12.78
CA LEU A 88 -2.48 -0.72 12.05
C LEU A 88 -2.10 -0.63 10.58
N ASP A 89 -0.81 -0.71 10.22
CA ASP A 89 -0.35 -0.68 8.83
C ASP A 89 -0.79 -1.92 8.06
N PHE A 90 -0.63 -3.10 8.66
CA PHE A 90 -1.08 -4.36 8.04
C PHE A 90 -2.61 -4.41 7.91
N LEU A 91 -3.35 -3.88 8.88
CA LEU A 91 -4.81 -3.76 8.77
C LEU A 91 -5.19 -2.76 7.67
N SER A 92 -4.56 -1.59 7.65
CA SER A 92 -4.79 -0.53 6.68
C SER A 92 -4.51 -1.01 5.26
N LEU A 93 -3.47 -1.82 5.07
CA LEU A 93 -3.17 -2.48 3.81
C LEU A 93 -4.37 -3.28 3.31
N LEU A 94 -4.95 -4.15 4.14
CA LEU A 94 -6.08 -4.99 3.72
C LEU A 94 -7.30 -4.15 3.35
N VAL A 95 -7.61 -3.16 4.20
CA VAL A 95 -8.79 -2.31 4.07
C VAL A 95 -8.66 -1.39 2.86
N PHE A 96 -7.62 -0.56 2.81
CA PHE A 96 -7.50 0.47 1.77
C PHE A 96 -7.21 -0.10 0.40
N LEU A 97 -6.45 -1.19 0.31
CA LEU A 97 -6.24 -1.88 -0.97
C LEU A 97 -7.59 -2.43 -1.49
N LYS A 98 -8.40 -3.05 -0.63
CA LYS A 98 -9.71 -3.58 -1.01
C LYS A 98 -10.69 -2.48 -1.43
N VAL A 99 -10.75 -1.39 -0.66
CA VAL A 99 -11.60 -0.22 -0.96
C VAL A 99 -11.19 0.38 -2.30
N GLY A 100 -9.89 0.60 -2.52
CA GLY A 100 -9.37 1.07 -3.81
C GLY A 100 -9.82 0.18 -4.96
N MET A 101 -9.68 -1.15 -4.83
CA MET A 101 -10.11 -2.10 -5.87
C MET A 101 -11.59 -1.99 -6.19
N ILE A 102 -12.46 -1.90 -5.18
CA ILE A 102 -13.91 -1.77 -5.37
C ILE A 102 -14.23 -0.48 -6.14
N ILE A 103 -13.62 0.64 -5.75
CA ILE A 103 -13.85 1.92 -6.42
C ILE A 103 -13.29 1.90 -7.85
N GLY A 104 -12.11 1.31 -8.07
CA GLY A 104 -11.52 1.14 -9.39
C GLY A 104 -12.41 0.31 -10.31
N GLN A 105 -12.95 -0.81 -9.82
CA GLN A 105 -13.88 -1.66 -10.58
C GLN A 105 -15.17 -0.90 -10.94
N ARG A 106 -15.73 -0.15 -10.00
CA ARG A 106 -16.90 0.70 -10.26
C ARG A 106 -16.61 1.79 -11.29
N ALA A 107 -15.40 2.35 -11.30
CA ALA A 107 -15.01 3.33 -12.29
C ALA A 107 -14.81 2.71 -13.67
N GLN A 108 -14.22 1.51 -13.73
CA GLN A 108 -14.04 0.76 -14.98
C GLN A 108 -15.39 0.33 -15.58
N SER A 109 -16.36 -0.08 -14.77
CA SER A 109 -17.67 -0.53 -15.27
C SER A 109 -18.51 0.58 -15.91
N LYS A 110 -18.13 1.85 -15.72
CA LYS A 110 -18.81 3.02 -16.29
C LYS A 110 -18.25 3.46 -17.64
N ASN A 111 -17.08 2.92 -18.03
CA ASN A 111 -16.37 3.25 -19.27
C ASN A 111 -16.46 2.07 -20.24
#